data_AF-A0A967MZH3-F1
#
_entry.id   AF-A0A967MZH3-F1
#
_cell.length_a   1.000
_cell.length_b   1.000
_cell.length_c   1.000
_cell.angle_alpha   90.00
_cell.angle_beta   90.00
_cell.angle_gamma   90.00
#
_symmetry.space_group_name_H-M   'P 1'
#
loop_
_entity.id
_entity.type
_entity.pdbx_description
1 polymer ?
#
loop_
_entity_poly.entity_id
_entity_poly.type
_entity_poly.pdbx_seq_one_letter_code
_entity_poly.pdbx_strand_id
1 'polypeptide(L)' 'LTIDIDALDPSLIPQTGTPEPGGLNWYDVTNFIRMLMQHKRVVGLDLVELSPQEGHHAADFIAAKLIYKCIGYIASA' A
#
# COMPACT_ATOMS: atom_id res chain seq x y z
N LEU A 1 8.79 5.39 -5.56
CA LEU A 1 7.50 5.46 -4.87
C LEU A 1 7.72 4.81 -3.52
N THR A 2 7.72 5.60 -2.47
CA THR A 2 7.75 5.05 -1.11
C THR A 2 6.31 5.02 -0.60
N ILE A 3 5.92 3.90 -0.01
CA ILE A 3 4.58 3.71 0.56
C ILE A 3 4.76 3.42 2.04
N ASP A 4 4.39 4.39 2.86
CA ASP A 4 4.13 4.13 4.27
C ASP A 4 2.75 3.48 4.39
N ILE A 5 2.71 2.24 4.90
CA ILE A 5 1.46 1.48 4.93
C ILE A 5 0.54 1.93 6.07
N ASP A 6 1.07 2.67 7.05
CA ASP A 6 0.32 3.21 8.18
C ASP A 6 -0.66 4.34 7.78
N ALA A 7 -0.44 4.93 6.59
CA ALA A 7 -1.31 5.93 6.01
C ALA A 7 -2.67 5.35 5.56
N LEU A 8 -2.80 4.02 5.45
CA LEU A 8 -4.09 3.37 5.20
C LEU A 8 -4.92 3.31 6.47
N ASP A 9 -6.24 3.35 6.31
CA ASP A 9 -7.16 3.27 7.44
C ASP A 9 -6.91 2.00 8.29
N PRO A 10 -6.95 2.08 9.64
CA PRO A 10 -6.70 0.94 10.53
C PRO A 10 -7.66 -0.23 10.36
N SER A 11 -8.84 -0.02 9.73
CA SER A 11 -9.71 -1.12 9.33
C SER A 11 -9.10 -2.03 8.25
N LEU A 12 -8.12 -1.51 7.50
CA LEU A 12 -7.34 -2.23 6.50
C LEU A 12 -5.98 -2.65 7.08
N ILE A 13 -5.27 -1.72 7.73
CA ILE A 13 -3.90 -1.92 8.23
C ILE A 13 -3.84 -1.67 9.75
N PRO A 14 -4.31 -2.63 10.57
CA PRO A 14 -4.13 -2.53 12.01
C PRO A 14 -2.73 -2.94 12.48
N GLN A 15 -1.96 -3.66 11.65
CA GLN A 15 -0.62 -4.17 11.96
C GLN A 15 0.49 -3.21 11.49
N THR A 16 0.65 -2.12 12.21
CA THR A 16 1.71 -1.11 12.03
C THR A 16 2.06 -0.45 13.37
N GLY A 17 3.16 0.31 13.43
CA GLY A 17 3.56 1.03 14.65
C GLY A 17 2.64 2.22 14.99
N THR A 18 2.05 2.85 13.98
CA THR A 18 1.35 4.14 14.08
C THR A 18 0.03 4.13 13.29
N PRO A 19 -0.99 3.35 13.70
CA PRO A 19 -2.26 3.31 12.97
C PRO A 19 -2.96 4.69 12.98
N GLU A 20 -3.28 5.21 11.79
CA GLU A 20 -3.82 6.57 11.61
C GLU A 20 -5.36 6.59 11.43
N PRO A 21 -6.15 7.06 12.41
CA PRO A 21 -7.61 7.07 12.31
C PRO A 21 -8.13 7.91 11.14
N GLY A 22 -8.98 7.33 10.29
CA GLY A 22 -9.50 8.03 9.10
C GLY A 22 -8.50 8.11 7.95
N GLY A 23 -7.53 7.19 7.93
CA GLY A 23 -6.54 7.05 6.87
C GLY A 23 -7.15 6.71 5.50
N LEU A 24 -6.26 6.47 4.54
CA LEU A 24 -6.62 6.28 3.13
C LEU A 24 -7.29 4.91 2.91
N ASN A 25 -8.35 4.90 2.10
CA ASN A 25 -9.02 3.66 1.71
C ASN A 25 -8.32 2.99 0.53
N TRP A 26 -8.46 1.66 0.45
CA TRP A 26 -7.83 0.81 -0.57
C TRP A 26 -8.01 1.31 -2.01
N TYR A 27 -9.23 1.66 -2.39
CA TYR A 27 -9.54 2.06 -3.77
C TYR A 27 -9.00 3.45 -4.11
N ASP A 28 -8.95 4.36 -3.13
CA ASP A 28 -8.39 5.70 -3.33
C ASP A 28 -6.88 5.59 -3.59
N VAL A 29 -6.17 4.84 -2.75
CA VAL A 29 -4.72 4.58 -2.90
C VAL A 29 -4.43 3.91 -4.24
N THR A 30 -5.10 2.80 -4.55
CA THR A 30 -4.80 2.03 -5.76
C THR A 30 -5.19 2.75 -7.05
N ASN A 31 -6.21 3.62 -7.04
CA ASN A 31 -6.53 4.49 -8.18
C ASN A 31 -5.52 5.62 -8.33
N PHE A 32 -5.14 6.25 -7.22
CA PHE A 32 -4.13 7.31 -7.22
C PHE A 32 -2.79 6.79 -7.75
N ILE A 33 -2.30 5.65 -7.25
CA ILE A 33 -1.02 5.06 -7.71
C ILE A 33 -1.09 4.70 -9.20
N ARG A 34 -2.20 4.14 -9.67
CA ARG A 34 -2.39 3.83 -11.10
C ARG A 34 -2.28 5.09 -11.96
N MET A 35 -2.97 6.16 -11.57
CA MET A 35 -2.89 7.45 -12.25
C MET A 35 -1.47 8.04 -12.18
N LEU A 36 -0.82 7.99 -11.02
CA LEU A 36 0.55 8.46 -10.82
C LEU A 36 1.50 7.77 -11.82
N MET A 37 1.44 6.45 -11.93
CA MET A 37 2.32 5.67 -12.81
C MET A 37 2.05 5.92 -14.30
N GLN A 38 0.81 6.22 -14.69
CA GLN A 38 0.50 6.63 -16.06
C GLN A 38 1.12 7.98 -16.46
N HIS A 39 1.39 8.85 -15.48
CA HIS A 39 1.86 10.21 -15.73
C HIS A 39 3.31 10.46 -15.29
N LYS A 40 3.92 9.53 -14.56
CA LYS A 40 5.26 9.66 -13.99
C LYS A 40 6.02 8.35 -14.14
N ARG A 41 7.30 8.46 -14.52
CA ARG A 41 8.21 7.32 -14.56
C ARG A 41 8.67 6.95 -13.15
N VAL A 42 8.19 5.82 -12.63
CA VAL A 42 8.63 5.27 -11.34
C VAL A 42 9.87 4.41 -11.56
N VAL A 43 11.00 4.78 -10.93
CA VAL A 43 12.30 4.09 -11.08
C VAL A 43 12.64 3.14 -9.93
N GLY A 44 11.82 3.12 -8.89
CA GLY A 44 12.01 2.29 -7.70
C GLY A 44 10.76 2.34 -6.82
N LEU A 45 10.57 1.31 -6.00
CA LEU A 45 9.43 1.16 -5.09
C LEU A 45 9.86 0.49 -3.79
N ASP A 46 9.37 1.00 -2.67
CA ASP A 46 9.43 0.37 -1.35
C ASP A 46 8.06 0.50 -0.66
N LEU A 47 7.83 -0.41 0.30
CA LEU A 47 6.70 -0.38 1.23
C LEU A 47 7.27 -0.61 2.63
N VAL A 48 6.95 0.29 3.55
CA VAL A 48 7.50 0.33 4.90
C VAL A 48 6.40 0.26 5.97
N GLU A 49 6.81 0.17 7.24
CA GLU A 49 5.94 0.19 8.43
C GLU A 49 4.91 -0.93 8.58
N LEU A 50 4.98 -2.00 7.78
CA LEU A 50 4.26 -3.23 8.10
C LEU A 50 4.88 -3.87 9.35
N SER A 51 4.04 -4.15 10.36
CA SER A 51 4.44 -4.84 11.59
C SER A 51 3.67 -6.15 11.75
N PRO A 52 4.09 -7.25 11.07
CA PRO A 52 3.36 -8.51 11.07
C PRO A 52 3.17 -9.09 12.47
N GLN A 53 2.03 -9.76 12.68
CA GLN A 53 1.71 -10.45 13.93
C GLN A 53 1.23 -11.88 13.64
N GLU A 54 1.77 -12.85 14.36
CA GLU A 54 1.37 -14.26 14.21
C GLU A 54 -0.14 -14.44 14.41
N GLY A 55 -0.79 -15.19 13.52
CA GLY A 55 -2.25 -15.38 13.51
C GLY A 55 -3.05 -14.23 12.88
N HIS A 56 -2.42 -13.14 12.44
CA HIS A 56 -3.08 -11.97 11.84
C HIS A 56 -2.51 -11.63 10.46
N HIS A 57 -3.01 -12.29 9.42
CA HIS A 57 -2.45 -12.21 8.06
C HIS A 57 -3.12 -11.17 7.13
N ALA A 58 -4.15 -10.46 7.62
CA ALA A 58 -4.93 -9.57 6.77
C ALA A 58 -4.06 -8.42 6.23
N ALA A 59 -3.33 -7.72 7.11
CA ALA A 59 -2.43 -6.64 6.72
C ALA A 59 -1.28 -7.14 5.82
N ASP A 60 -0.69 -8.30 6.13
CA ASP A 60 0.36 -8.92 5.31
C ASP A 60 -0.11 -9.13 3.86
N PHE A 61 -1.32 -9.67 3.70
CA PHE A 61 -1.91 -9.88 2.39
C PHE A 61 -2.21 -8.57 1.67
N ILE A 62 -2.71 -7.56 2.37
CA ILE A 62 -2.98 -6.23 1.80
C ILE A 62 -1.68 -5.57 1.33
N ALA A 63 -0.61 -5.62 2.13
CA ALA A 63 0.71 -5.11 1.76
C ALA A 63 1.26 -5.80 0.51
N ALA A 64 1.26 -7.13 0.51
CA ALA A 64 1.70 -7.94 -0.64
C ALA A 64 0.85 -7.64 -1.89
N LYS A 65 -0.47 -7.49 -1.73
CA LYS A 65 -1.38 -7.17 -2.82
C LYS A 65 -1.13 -5.77 -3.37
N LEU A 66 -0.81 -4.79 -2.53
CA LEU A 66 -0.50 -3.42 -2.95
C LEU A 66 0.78 -3.39 -3.79
N ILE A 67 1.83 -4.09 -3.35
CA ILE A 67 3.07 -4.26 -4.13
C ILE A 67 2.77 -4.94 -5.47
N TYR A 68 2.00 -6.04 -5.46
CA TYR A 68 1.63 -6.75 -6.68
C TYR A 68 0.87 -5.86 -7.67
N LYS A 69 -0.06 -5.02 -7.17
CA LYS A 69 -0.78 -4.04 -7.97
C LYS A 69 0.17 -3.01 -8.57
N CYS A 70 1.12 -2.50 -7.80
CA CYS A 70 2.14 -1.57 -8.28
C CYS A 70 2.99 -2.18 -9.41
N ILE A 71 3.44 -3.43 -9.27
CA ILE A 71 4.17 -4.15 -10.33
C ILE A 71 3.32 -4.24 -11.60
N GLY A 72 2.05 -4.63 -11.46
CA GLY A 72 1.12 -4.70 -12.58
C GLY A 72 0.90 -3.35 -13.26
N TYR A 73 0.81 -2.27 -12.49
CA TYR A 73 0.66 -0.92 -13.03
C TYR A 73 1.91 -0.46 -13.79
N ILE A 74 3.11 -0.73 -13.27
CA ILE A 74 4.39 -0.45 -13.95
C ILE A 74 4.47 -1.19 -15.28
N ALA A 75 4.06 -2.46 -15.33
CA ALA A 75 4.08 -3.25 -16.56
C ALA A 75 3.04 -2.79 -17.61
N SER A 76 2.04 -2.02 -17.20
CA SER A 76 0.94 -1.53 -18.04
C SER A 76 1.00 -0.03 -18.37
N ALA A 77 1.98 0.69 -17.79
CA ALA A 77 2.20 2.12 -17.98
C ALA A 77 3.21 2.39 -19.09
#